data_AF-A0A7S3DB92-F1
#
_entry.id   AF-A0A7S3DB92-F1
#
_cell.length_a   1.000
_cell.length_b   1.000
_cell.length_c   1.000
_cell.angle_alpha   90.00
_cell.angle_beta   90.00
_cell.angle_gamma   90.00
#
_symmetry.space_group_name_H-M   'P 1'
#
loop_
_entity.id
_entity.type
_entity.pdbx_description
1 polymer ?
#
loop_
_entity_poly.entity_id
_entity_poly.type
_entity_poly.pdbx_seq_one_letter_code
_entity_poly.pdbx_strand_id
1 'polypeptide(L)'
;NTPHCLCVVKGVICTLYAMQLKHIVEASVVEVCEKRVEEYVKLQCSGVLDKAKLPSISTWLDHTFSPILYLFPSLPPPASFPRHTSSSWRPSLKWRREGRRIGRRISMHCAKVFASLRADELFDIIIEYPDSKVVVDELRHTLSRSRLHKYLIKQALVIFRKRLLHAGASSADILSQYISTIKVLVELDASGLLLETISTPIKEYLSKRSDAVRCVLKSMLEDQQSELAAAIREEAENARDKQLSAQMNAYRLDVWTPDVIDADSIATAESLFRESFSTTSAPSGGTGSGTGSSSGG
;
A
#
# COMPACT_ATOMS: atom_id res chain seq x y z
N ASN A 1 -28.27 9.87 -28.75
CA ASN A 1 -28.85 10.21 -27.42
C ASN A 1 -27.91 10.90 -26.44
N THR A 2 -26.58 10.73 -26.53
CA THR A 2 -25.61 11.36 -25.61
C THR A 2 -25.59 12.91 -25.56
N PRO A 3 -25.83 13.69 -26.64
CA PRO A 3 -25.74 15.15 -26.56
C PRO A 3 -26.91 15.79 -25.79
N HIS A 4 -28.13 15.24 -25.91
CA HIS A 4 -29.29 15.75 -25.17
C HIS A 4 -29.16 15.57 -23.66
N CYS A 5 -28.69 14.40 -23.20
CA CYS A 5 -28.47 14.13 -21.79
C CYS A 5 -27.42 15.07 -21.18
N LEU A 6 -26.32 15.33 -21.89
CA LEU A 6 -25.28 16.27 -21.45
C LEU A 6 -25.81 17.71 -21.33
N CYS A 7 -26.66 18.15 -22.26
CA CYS A 7 -27.31 19.46 -22.19
C CYS A 7 -28.25 19.59 -20.98
N VAL A 8 -29.05 18.55 -20.71
CA VAL A 8 -29.95 18.52 -19.54
C VAL A 8 -29.14 18.54 -18.24
N VAL A 9 -28.12 17.70 -18.11
CA VAL A 9 -27.24 17.66 -16.93
C VAL A 9 -26.54 19.00 -16.73
N LYS A 10 -26.05 19.63 -17.80
CA LYS A 10 -25.46 20.97 -17.75
C LYS A 10 -26.46 22.02 -17.24
N GLY A 11 -27.71 21.99 -17.72
CA GLY A 11 -28.77 22.88 -17.26
C GLY A 11 -29.10 22.71 -15.77
N VAL A 12 -29.19 21.46 -15.29
CA VAL A 12 -29.41 21.15 -13.87
C VAL A 12 -28.23 21.62 -13.02
N ILE A 13 -26.98 21.38 -13.44
CA ILE A 13 -25.81 21.86 -12.72
C ILE A 13 -25.79 23.40 -12.66
N CYS A 14 -26.08 24.09 -13.77
CA CYS A 14 -26.13 25.56 -13.80
C CYS A 14 -27.19 26.14 -12.86
N THR A 15 -28.39 25.54 -12.82
CA THR A 15 -29.48 26.00 -11.94
C THR A 15 -29.17 25.75 -10.47
N LEU A 16 -28.62 24.59 -10.12
CA LEU A 16 -28.16 24.29 -8.76
C LEU A 16 -27.03 25.24 -8.30
N TYR A 17 -26.13 25.61 -9.20
CA TYR A 17 -25.10 26.61 -8.93
C TYR A 17 -25.69 28.01 -8.73
N ALA A 18 -26.69 28.40 -9.52
CA ALA A 18 -27.40 29.68 -9.36
C ALA A 18 -28.15 29.76 -8.01
N MET A 19 -28.65 28.63 -7.50
CA MET A 19 -29.27 28.51 -6.17
C MET A 19 -28.25 28.39 -5.02
N GLN A 20 -26.94 28.58 -5.28
CA GLN A 20 -25.85 28.44 -4.30
C GLN A 20 -25.67 27.03 -3.69
N LEU A 21 -26.24 25.99 -4.32
CA LEU A 21 -26.17 24.58 -3.88
C LEU A 21 -24.96 23.82 -4.46
N LYS A 22 -23.81 24.50 -4.64
CA LYS A 22 -22.62 23.90 -5.25
C LYS A 22 -22.08 22.67 -4.51
N HIS A 23 -22.19 22.66 -3.18
CA HIS A 23 -21.69 21.57 -2.34
C HIS A 23 -22.43 20.25 -2.57
N ILE A 24 -23.74 20.31 -2.87
CA ILE A 24 -24.55 19.13 -3.18
C ILE A 24 -24.11 18.55 -4.52
N VAL A 25 -23.95 19.41 -5.54
CA VAL A 25 -23.49 18.96 -6.86
C VAL A 25 -22.10 18.34 -6.78
N GLU A 26 -21.17 18.97 -6.06
CA GLU A 26 -19.83 18.43 -5.87
C GLU A 26 -19.85 17.07 -5.15
N ALA A 27 -20.68 16.92 -4.10
CA ALA A 27 -20.81 15.67 -3.37
C ALA A 27 -21.39 14.55 -4.25
N SER A 28 -22.49 14.80 -4.96
CA SER A 28 -23.10 13.82 -5.87
C SER A 28 -22.16 13.42 -7.01
N VAL A 29 -21.44 14.38 -7.60
CA VAL A 29 -20.47 14.08 -8.66
C VAL A 29 -19.33 13.22 -8.13
N VAL A 30 -18.78 13.55 -6.95
CA VAL A 30 -17.73 12.73 -6.34
C VAL A 30 -18.24 11.32 -6.07
N GLU A 31 -19.42 11.14 -5.48
CA GLU A 31 -19.97 9.81 -5.17
C GLU A 31 -20.14 8.94 -6.43
N VAL A 32 -20.69 9.51 -7.51
CA VAL A 32 -20.85 8.80 -8.79
C VAL A 32 -19.49 8.46 -9.40
N CYS A 33 -18.53 9.39 -9.33
CA CYS A 33 -17.18 9.15 -9.83
C CYS A 33 -16.48 8.04 -9.03
N GLU A 34 -16.58 8.06 -7.69
CA GLU A 34 -15.97 7.06 -6.80
C GLU A 34 -16.50 5.66 -7.10
N LYS A 35 -17.82 5.47 -7.17
CA LYS A 35 -18.43 4.18 -7.56
C LYS A 35 -17.93 3.70 -8.92
N ARG A 36 -17.86 4.61 -9.91
CA ARG A 36 -17.41 4.26 -11.26
C ARG A 36 -15.93 3.90 -11.31
N VAL A 37 -15.09 4.57 -10.52
CA VAL A 37 -13.67 4.25 -10.36
C VAL A 37 -13.50 2.87 -9.74
N GLU A 38 -14.26 2.55 -8.68
CA GLU A 38 -14.21 1.22 -8.05
C GLU A 38 -14.53 0.09 -9.03
N GLU A 39 -15.61 0.22 -9.80
CA GLU A 39 -15.98 -0.76 -10.83
C GLU A 39 -14.88 -0.92 -11.89
N TYR A 40 -14.36 0.20 -12.40
CA TYR A 40 -13.38 0.18 -13.48
C TYR A 40 -12.04 -0.41 -13.02
N VAL A 41 -11.55 -0.02 -11.83
CA VAL A 41 -10.29 -0.55 -11.27
C VAL A 41 -10.41 -2.04 -11.01
N LYS A 42 -11.53 -2.51 -10.44
CA LYS A 42 -11.77 -3.95 -10.23
C LYS A 42 -11.76 -4.72 -11.55
N LEU A 43 -12.43 -4.22 -12.59
CA LEU A 43 -12.48 -4.86 -13.91
C LEU A 43 -11.12 -4.92 -14.62
N GLN A 44 -10.28 -3.90 -14.46
CA GLN A 44 -9.02 -3.79 -15.21
C GLN A 44 -7.81 -4.40 -14.50
N CYS A 45 -7.83 -4.45 -13.16
CA CYS A 45 -6.69 -4.85 -12.36
C CYS A 45 -6.80 -6.25 -11.74
N SER A 46 -8.02 -6.76 -11.51
CA SER A 46 -8.19 -8.04 -10.83
C SER A 46 -7.52 -9.18 -11.59
N GLY A 47 -6.63 -9.91 -10.90
CA GLY A 47 -5.92 -11.08 -11.44
C GLY A 47 -4.91 -10.78 -12.56
N VAL A 48 -4.61 -9.51 -12.87
CA VAL A 48 -3.58 -9.14 -13.86
C VAL A 48 -2.38 -8.56 -13.14
N LEU A 49 -1.29 -9.33 -13.04
CA LEU A 49 -0.09 -8.97 -12.28
C LEU A 49 1.13 -8.63 -13.16
N ASP A 50 1.14 -9.01 -14.43
CA ASP A 50 2.32 -8.86 -15.31
C ASP A 50 2.42 -7.50 -16.02
N LYS A 51 1.39 -6.65 -15.93
CA LYS A 51 1.26 -5.44 -16.78
C LYS A 51 0.92 -4.20 -15.97
N ALA A 52 1.57 -3.09 -16.33
CA ALA A 52 1.26 -1.76 -15.81
C ALA A 52 -0.16 -1.33 -16.20
N LYS A 53 -0.98 -1.00 -15.20
CA LYS A 53 -2.38 -0.55 -15.41
C LYS A 53 -2.61 0.89 -15.00
N LEU A 54 -1.78 1.49 -14.15
CA LEU A 54 -1.92 2.88 -13.72
C LEU A 54 -1.92 3.88 -14.88
N PRO A 55 -1.08 3.75 -15.94
CA PRO A 55 -1.15 4.66 -17.09
C PRO A 55 -2.50 4.57 -17.82
N SER A 56 -3.01 3.35 -17.99
CA SER A 56 -4.31 3.10 -18.64
C SER A 56 -5.48 3.63 -17.82
N ILE A 57 -5.39 3.53 -16.49
CA ILE A 57 -6.38 4.12 -15.58
C ILE A 57 -6.29 5.64 -15.64
N SER A 58 -5.10 6.23 -15.66
CA SER A 58 -4.93 7.68 -15.73
C SER A 58 -5.52 8.27 -17.01
N THR A 59 -5.27 7.66 -18.17
CA THR A 59 -5.85 8.12 -19.43
C THR A 59 -7.36 7.97 -19.44
N TRP A 60 -7.89 6.90 -18.86
CA TRP A 60 -9.33 6.71 -18.68
C TRP A 60 -9.95 7.75 -17.74
N LEU A 61 -9.32 8.06 -16.61
CA LEU A 61 -9.76 9.11 -15.68
C LEU A 61 -9.84 10.46 -16.41
N ASP A 62 -8.81 10.81 -17.17
CA ASP A 62 -8.76 12.04 -17.94
C ASP A 62 -9.88 12.07 -19.00
N HIS A 63 -10.04 11.01 -19.79
CA HIS A 63 -11.07 10.98 -20.84
C HIS A 63 -12.50 10.97 -20.31
N THR A 64 -12.75 10.27 -19.20
CA THR A 64 -14.10 10.09 -18.63
C THR A 64 -14.53 11.29 -17.80
N PHE A 65 -13.64 11.83 -16.97
CA PHE A 65 -14.00 12.90 -16.03
C PHE A 65 -13.72 14.29 -16.57
N SER A 66 -12.81 14.47 -17.53
CA SER A 66 -12.57 15.79 -18.14
C SER A 66 -13.84 16.45 -18.69
N PRO A 67 -14.73 15.75 -19.43
CA PRO A 67 -15.99 16.32 -19.90
C PRO A 67 -16.93 16.78 -18.77
N ILE A 68 -17.01 16.01 -17.68
CA ILE A 68 -17.87 16.31 -16.52
C ILE A 68 -17.41 17.59 -15.83
N LEU A 69 -16.09 17.84 -15.79
CA LEU A 69 -15.55 19.07 -15.19
C LEU A 69 -15.88 20.32 -15.99
N TYR A 70 -16.06 20.18 -17.31
CA TYR A 70 -16.47 21.29 -18.17
C TYR A 70 -17.96 21.62 -18.05
N LEU A 71 -18.74 20.82 -17.29
CA LEU A 71 -20.14 21.12 -16.97
C LEU A 71 -20.27 22.13 -15.81
N PHE A 72 -19.23 22.32 -15.00
CA PHE A 72 -19.26 23.26 -13.89
C PHE A 72 -19.11 24.71 -14.37
N PRO A 73 -19.98 25.65 -13.98
CA PRO A 73 -19.92 27.03 -14.44
C PRO A 73 -18.73 27.77 -13.80
N SER A 74 -17.56 27.77 -14.44
CA SER A 74 -16.57 28.85 -14.33
C SER A 74 -15.60 28.90 -15.53
N LEU A 75 -15.82 29.92 -16.37
CA LEU A 75 -14.91 30.52 -17.38
C LEU A 75 -14.68 29.80 -18.75
N PRO A 76 -14.30 30.59 -19.79
CA PRO A 76 -14.59 30.32 -21.21
C PRO A 76 -13.77 29.16 -21.80
N PRO A 77 -14.21 28.61 -22.96
CA PRO A 77 -13.50 27.53 -23.65
C PRO A 77 -12.04 27.92 -23.94
N PRO A 78 -11.08 26.99 -23.83
CA PRO A 78 -9.69 27.31 -24.11
C PRO A 78 -9.49 27.51 -25.62
N ALA A 79 -8.84 28.61 -26.01
CA ALA A 79 -8.22 28.72 -27.32
C ALA A 79 -6.99 27.79 -27.34
N SER A 80 -7.08 26.73 -28.15
CA SER A 80 -6.04 25.77 -28.58
C SER A 80 -5.23 24.96 -27.52
N PHE A 81 -5.04 23.67 -27.82
CA PHE A 81 -4.30 22.67 -27.03
C PHE A 81 -2.80 22.65 -27.37
N PRO A 82 -1.87 22.61 -26.38
CA PRO A 82 -0.52 22.11 -26.60
C PRO A 82 -0.41 20.60 -26.28
N ARG A 83 0.39 19.92 -27.11
CA ARG A 83 0.61 18.47 -27.21
C ARG A 83 1.94 18.07 -26.54
N HIS A 84 1.87 17.21 -25.49
CA HIS A 84 2.92 16.38 -24.82
C HIS A 84 4.25 17.11 -24.40
N THR A 85 5.11 16.69 -23.48
CA THR A 85 5.53 15.41 -22.88
C THR A 85 6.10 15.68 -21.47
N SER A 86 5.96 14.75 -20.50
CA SER A 86 6.93 14.59 -19.41
C SER A 86 6.69 13.25 -18.71
N SER A 87 7.75 12.45 -18.59
CA SER A 87 7.81 11.06 -18.10
C SER A 87 7.69 10.89 -16.58
N SER A 88 7.20 11.90 -15.86
CA SER A 88 6.88 11.76 -14.44
C SER A 88 5.37 11.58 -14.29
N TRP A 89 4.92 10.59 -13.51
CA TRP A 89 3.51 10.48 -13.14
C TRP A 89 3.08 11.81 -12.50
N ARG A 90 2.37 12.61 -13.28
CA ARG A 90 1.70 13.83 -12.86
C ARG A 90 0.30 13.70 -13.42
N PRO A 91 -0.74 13.62 -12.58
CA PRO A 91 -2.11 13.77 -13.07
C PRO A 91 -2.14 15.08 -13.84
N SER A 92 -2.50 15.02 -15.12
CA SER A 92 -2.59 16.17 -16.01
C SER A 92 -3.34 17.28 -15.28
N LEU A 93 -2.63 18.32 -14.83
CA LEU A 93 -3.18 19.42 -14.01
C LEU A 93 -4.12 20.35 -14.81
N LYS A 94 -4.71 19.87 -15.91
CA LYS A 94 -5.72 20.57 -16.71
C LYS A 94 -7.11 20.57 -16.06
N TRP A 95 -7.20 20.24 -14.77
CA TRP A 95 -8.37 20.51 -13.95
C TRP A 95 -8.40 22.04 -13.68
N ARG A 96 -9.43 22.77 -14.12
CA ARG A 96 -9.61 24.21 -13.77
C ARG A 96 -9.79 24.38 -12.26
N ARG A 97 -9.60 25.61 -11.73
CA ARG A 97 -9.46 25.88 -10.27
C ARG A 97 -10.47 25.14 -9.38
N GLU A 98 -11.74 25.09 -9.77
CA GLU A 98 -12.80 24.39 -9.02
C GLU A 98 -12.75 22.87 -9.22
N GLY A 99 -12.59 22.42 -10.47
CA GLY A 99 -12.43 21.02 -10.81
C GLY A 99 -11.19 20.36 -10.18
N ARG A 100 -10.13 21.12 -9.84
CA ARG A 100 -8.93 20.57 -9.18
C ARG A 100 -9.23 19.85 -7.88
N ARG A 101 -10.19 20.34 -7.10
CA ARG A 101 -10.53 19.72 -5.81
C ARG A 101 -11.17 18.37 -6.03
N ILE A 102 -12.16 18.30 -6.92
CA ILE A 102 -12.84 17.07 -7.32
C ILE A 102 -11.83 16.09 -7.93
N GLY A 103 -10.97 16.54 -8.84
CA GLY A 103 -9.95 15.69 -9.45
C GLY A 103 -8.93 15.13 -8.51
N ARG A 104 -8.45 15.93 -7.55
CA ARG A 104 -7.58 15.42 -6.48
C ARG A 104 -8.28 14.38 -5.63
N ARG A 105 -9.56 14.60 -5.28
CA ARG A 105 -10.36 13.62 -4.52
C ARG A 105 -10.51 12.31 -5.28
N ILE A 106 -10.91 12.37 -6.55
CA ILE A 106 -11.07 11.19 -7.41
C ILE A 106 -9.73 10.48 -7.62
N SER A 107 -8.64 11.21 -7.87
CA SER A 107 -7.30 10.63 -8.03
C SER A 107 -6.81 9.95 -6.75
N MET A 108 -7.01 10.58 -5.58
CA MET A 108 -6.70 9.95 -4.29
C MET A 108 -7.58 8.73 -4.02
N HIS A 109 -8.86 8.79 -4.36
CA HIS A 109 -9.77 7.65 -4.22
C HIS A 109 -9.33 6.51 -5.14
N CYS A 110 -9.01 6.78 -6.41
CA CYS A 110 -8.47 5.81 -7.34
C CYS A 110 -7.19 5.15 -6.82
N ALA A 111 -6.25 5.95 -6.29
CA ALA A 111 -5.03 5.43 -5.67
C ALA A 111 -5.36 4.52 -4.47
N LYS A 112 -6.33 4.91 -3.63
CA LYS A 112 -6.76 4.09 -2.49
C LYS A 112 -7.37 2.76 -2.93
N VAL A 113 -8.29 2.79 -3.90
CA VAL A 113 -8.95 1.59 -4.44
C VAL A 113 -7.92 0.64 -5.05
N PHE A 114 -7.00 1.16 -5.87
CA PHE A 114 -5.93 0.37 -6.47
C PHE A 114 -5.04 -0.28 -5.41
N ALA A 115 -4.55 0.49 -4.44
CA ALA A 115 -3.72 -0.03 -3.37
C ALA A 115 -4.48 -1.04 -2.48
N SER A 116 -5.77 -0.83 -2.22
CA SER A 116 -6.57 -1.80 -1.45
C SER A 116 -6.75 -3.12 -2.20
N LEU A 117 -7.02 -3.07 -3.51
CA LEU A 117 -7.15 -4.25 -4.36
C LEU A 117 -5.82 -5.03 -4.39
N ARG A 118 -4.70 -4.33 -4.59
CA ARG A 118 -3.38 -4.98 -4.60
C ARG A 118 -2.93 -5.48 -3.23
N ALA A 119 -3.39 -4.87 -2.14
CA ALA A 119 -3.16 -5.40 -0.80
C ALA A 119 -3.91 -6.73 -0.57
N ASP A 120 -5.11 -6.88 -1.14
CA ASP A 120 -5.87 -8.13 -1.07
C ASP A 120 -5.25 -9.23 -1.95
N GLU A 121 -4.60 -8.85 -3.06
CA GLU A 121 -3.86 -9.74 -3.98
C GLU A 121 -2.36 -9.90 -3.62
N LEU A 122 -1.90 -9.31 -2.50
CA LEU A 122 -0.46 -9.21 -2.19
C LEU A 122 0.26 -10.56 -2.17
N PHE A 123 -0.40 -11.60 -1.69
CA PHE A 123 0.20 -12.92 -1.63
C PHE A 123 0.44 -13.52 -3.03
N ASP A 124 -0.48 -13.29 -3.96
CA ASP A 124 -0.35 -13.75 -5.34
C ASP A 124 0.73 -12.92 -6.07
N ILE A 125 0.80 -11.60 -5.80
CA ILE A 125 1.90 -10.73 -6.27
C ILE A 125 3.26 -11.30 -5.85
N ILE A 126 3.39 -11.78 -4.60
CA ILE A 126 4.65 -12.33 -4.11
C ILE A 126 4.98 -13.68 -4.75
N ILE A 127 3.98 -14.54 -4.99
CA ILE A 127 4.19 -15.82 -5.68
C ILE A 127 4.67 -15.61 -7.12
N GLU A 128 4.07 -14.66 -7.83
CA GLU A 128 4.39 -14.40 -9.24
C GLU A 128 5.64 -13.52 -9.44
N TYR A 129 6.35 -13.16 -8.37
CA TYR A 129 7.60 -12.44 -8.49
C TYR A 129 8.69 -13.36 -9.07
N PRO A 130 9.45 -12.95 -10.11
CA PRO A 130 9.70 -11.57 -10.58
C PRO A 130 8.79 -11.04 -11.69
N ASP A 131 7.89 -11.85 -12.26
CA ASP A 131 7.02 -11.43 -13.36
C ASP A 131 6.05 -10.30 -12.93
N SER A 132 5.64 -10.32 -11.66
CA SER A 132 4.78 -9.31 -11.03
C SER A 132 5.48 -7.98 -10.69
N LYS A 133 6.77 -7.81 -10.99
CA LYS A 133 7.58 -6.63 -10.61
C LYS A 133 6.96 -5.30 -11.02
N VAL A 134 6.34 -5.26 -12.20
CA VAL A 134 5.67 -4.05 -12.70
C VAL A 134 4.57 -3.57 -11.75
N VAL A 135 3.82 -4.51 -11.15
CA VAL A 135 2.77 -4.19 -10.18
C VAL A 135 3.35 -3.78 -8.82
N VAL A 136 4.49 -4.35 -8.43
CA VAL A 136 5.22 -3.92 -7.22
C VAL A 136 5.63 -2.45 -7.32
N ASP A 137 6.18 -2.04 -8.47
CA ASP A 137 6.55 -0.64 -8.73
C ASP A 137 5.34 0.31 -8.73
N GLU A 138 4.22 -0.11 -9.34
CA GLU A 138 2.98 0.66 -9.33
C GLU A 138 2.39 0.79 -7.92
N LEU A 139 2.43 -0.28 -7.13
CA LEU A 139 1.96 -0.31 -5.75
C LEU A 139 2.84 0.58 -4.86
N ARG A 140 4.16 0.51 -5.00
CA ARG A 140 5.12 1.42 -4.33
C ARG A 140 4.78 2.88 -4.61
N HIS A 141 4.59 3.24 -5.89
CA HIS A 141 4.24 4.61 -6.25
C HIS A 141 2.92 5.04 -5.61
N THR A 142 1.94 4.14 -5.56
CA THR A 142 0.61 4.42 -4.99
C THR A 142 0.63 4.52 -3.46
N LEU A 143 1.44 3.72 -2.78
CA LEU A 143 1.64 3.75 -1.33
C LEU A 143 2.35 5.02 -0.87
N SER A 144 3.34 5.52 -1.63
CA SER A 144 3.99 6.80 -1.30
C SER A 144 3.01 7.99 -1.24
N ARG A 145 1.88 7.87 -1.96
CA ARG A 145 0.85 8.90 -2.05
C ARG A 145 -0.35 8.65 -1.13
N SER A 146 -0.42 7.49 -0.50
CA SER A 146 -1.56 7.06 0.29
C SER A 146 -1.16 6.63 1.70
N ARG A 147 -1.99 6.93 2.70
CA ARG A 147 -1.74 6.51 4.09
C ARG A 147 -2.23 5.07 4.34
N LEU A 148 -1.89 4.14 3.44
CA LEU A 148 -2.43 2.77 3.42
C LEU A 148 -1.47 1.70 3.92
N HIS A 149 -0.24 2.04 4.30
CA HIS A 149 0.75 1.09 4.85
C HIS A 149 0.17 0.24 5.98
N LYS A 150 -0.53 0.84 6.96
CA LYS A 150 -1.18 0.11 8.07
C LYS A 150 -2.24 -0.89 7.57
N TYR A 151 -3.03 -0.51 6.57
CA TYR A 151 -4.04 -1.40 5.97
C TYR A 151 -3.37 -2.58 5.27
N LEU A 152 -2.32 -2.30 4.48
CA LEU A 152 -1.55 -3.32 3.77
C LEU A 152 -0.92 -4.33 4.74
N ILE A 153 -0.28 -3.87 5.82
CA ILE A 153 0.28 -4.76 6.86
C ILE A 153 -0.83 -5.65 7.42
N LYS A 154 -1.95 -5.06 7.84
CA LYS A 154 -3.05 -5.81 8.43
C LYS A 154 -3.58 -6.88 7.48
N GLN A 155 -3.81 -6.53 6.21
CA GLN A 155 -4.30 -7.49 5.22
C GLN A 155 -3.26 -8.57 4.90
N ALA A 156 -1.99 -8.20 4.72
CA ALA A 156 -0.90 -9.14 4.55
C ALA A 156 -0.91 -10.17 5.68
N LEU A 157 -0.87 -9.74 6.95
CA LEU A 157 -0.85 -10.66 8.09
C LEU A 157 -2.04 -11.61 8.12
N VAL A 158 -3.24 -11.15 7.75
CA VAL A 158 -4.42 -12.02 7.63
C VAL A 158 -4.23 -13.07 6.54
N ILE A 159 -3.75 -12.66 5.36
CA ILE A 159 -3.54 -13.56 4.22
C ILE A 159 -2.43 -14.57 4.51
N PHE A 160 -1.29 -14.14 5.06
CA PHE A 160 -0.16 -15.00 5.42
C PHE A 160 -0.56 -16.05 6.46
N ARG A 161 -1.33 -15.67 7.50
CA ARG A 161 -1.86 -16.64 8.48
C ARG A 161 -2.79 -17.67 7.84
N LYS A 162 -3.58 -17.25 6.85
CA LYS A 162 -4.56 -18.13 6.20
C LYS A 162 -3.94 -19.06 5.16
N ARG A 163 -2.94 -18.61 4.39
CA ARG A 163 -2.42 -19.31 3.21
C ARG A 163 -1.01 -19.89 3.38
N LEU A 164 -0.22 -19.42 4.34
CA LEU A 164 1.19 -19.83 4.50
C LEU A 164 1.49 -20.42 5.88
N LEU A 165 1.03 -19.76 6.95
CA LEU A 165 1.38 -20.09 8.32
C LEU A 165 0.41 -21.09 8.94
N HIS A 166 0.25 -22.24 8.28
CA HIS A 166 -0.58 -23.34 8.75
C HIS A 166 0.15 -24.68 8.73
N ALA A 167 -0.32 -25.66 9.50
CA ALA A 167 0.34 -26.95 9.66
C ALA A 167 0.50 -27.75 8.34
N GLY A 168 -0.36 -27.50 7.35
CA GLY A 168 -0.30 -28.16 6.05
C GLY A 168 0.79 -27.65 5.08
N ALA A 169 1.45 -26.53 5.37
CA ALA A 169 2.52 -26.00 4.51
C ALA A 169 3.86 -26.63 4.89
N SER A 170 4.70 -27.00 3.92
CA SER A 170 6.03 -27.55 4.23
C SER A 170 6.99 -26.44 4.70
N SER A 171 8.01 -26.78 5.49
CA SER A 171 9.04 -25.80 5.89
C SER A 171 9.77 -25.22 4.69
N ALA A 172 9.98 -26.02 3.64
CA ALA A 172 10.62 -25.57 2.40
C ALA A 172 9.77 -24.49 1.71
N ASP A 173 8.47 -24.72 1.54
CA ASP A 173 7.58 -23.75 0.87
C ASP A 173 7.48 -22.44 1.64
N ILE A 174 7.39 -22.52 2.98
CA ILE A 174 7.36 -21.32 3.83
C ILE A 174 8.66 -20.53 3.68
N LEU A 175 9.81 -21.20 3.65
CA LEU A 175 11.11 -20.56 3.49
C LEU A 175 11.28 -19.92 2.11
N SER A 176 10.93 -20.63 1.04
CA SER A 176 10.98 -20.08 -0.33
C SER A 176 10.05 -18.88 -0.47
N GLN A 177 8.80 -18.99 0.00
CA GLN A 177 7.85 -17.87 -0.02
C GLN A 177 8.34 -16.70 0.84
N TYR A 178 9.02 -16.97 1.96
CA TYR A 178 9.58 -15.93 2.81
C TYR A 178 10.69 -15.15 2.09
N ILE A 179 11.52 -15.80 1.27
CA ILE A 179 12.51 -15.11 0.43
C ILE A 179 11.83 -14.22 -0.60
N SER A 180 10.86 -14.73 -1.34
CA SER A 180 10.11 -13.93 -2.32
C SER A 180 9.41 -12.75 -1.64
N THR A 181 8.91 -12.96 -0.42
CA THR A 181 8.31 -11.90 0.41
C THR A 181 9.34 -10.82 0.75
N ILE A 182 10.55 -11.20 1.17
CA ILE A 182 11.63 -10.23 1.44
C ILE A 182 11.93 -9.42 0.18
N LYS A 183 12.15 -10.08 -0.95
CA LYS A 183 12.46 -9.42 -2.23
C LYS A 183 11.41 -8.38 -2.61
N VAL A 184 10.13 -8.75 -2.55
CA VAL A 184 9.02 -7.85 -2.88
C VAL A 184 8.89 -6.71 -1.86
N LEU A 185 8.96 -6.98 -0.56
CA LEU A 185 8.78 -5.95 0.47
C LEU A 185 9.93 -4.92 0.48
N VAL A 186 11.15 -5.34 0.18
CA VAL A 186 12.30 -4.42 0.02
C VAL A 186 12.12 -3.49 -1.17
N GLU A 187 11.62 -4.00 -2.30
CA GLU A 187 11.32 -3.15 -3.46
C GLU A 187 10.13 -2.21 -3.21
N LEU A 188 9.13 -2.68 -2.46
CA LEU A 188 7.88 -1.99 -2.21
C LEU A 188 8.01 -0.85 -1.17
N ASP A 189 8.85 -1.03 -0.15
CA ASP A 189 9.06 -0.04 0.92
C ASP A 189 10.53 0.10 1.32
N ALA A 190 11.12 1.23 0.92
CA ALA A 190 12.50 1.57 1.25
C ALA A 190 12.75 1.85 2.74
N SER A 191 11.69 2.13 3.53
CA SER A 191 11.83 2.36 4.98
C SER A 191 12.06 1.08 5.77
N GLY A 192 11.76 -0.09 5.20
CA GLY A 192 11.89 -1.39 5.85
C GLY A 192 10.81 -1.72 6.88
N LEU A 193 9.88 -0.79 7.17
CA LEU A 193 8.83 -0.98 8.17
C LEU A 193 7.91 -2.16 7.82
N LEU A 194 7.54 -2.29 6.56
CA LEU A 194 6.70 -3.40 6.10
C LEU A 194 7.41 -4.75 6.30
N LEU A 195 8.70 -4.80 5.95
CA LEU A 195 9.50 -6.02 6.08
C LEU A 195 9.62 -6.44 7.55
N GLU A 196 9.96 -5.51 8.44
CA GLU A 196 10.11 -5.80 9.87
C GLU A 196 8.80 -6.34 10.47
N THR A 197 7.69 -5.67 10.19
CA THR A 197 6.39 -6.03 10.76
C THR A 197 5.83 -7.34 10.20
N ILE A 198 5.93 -7.57 8.88
CA ILE A 198 5.38 -8.78 8.24
C ILE A 198 6.28 -9.99 8.46
N SER A 199 7.61 -9.80 8.53
CA SER A 199 8.56 -10.92 8.72
C SER A 199 8.51 -11.53 10.11
N THR A 200 8.22 -10.73 11.14
CA THR A 200 8.21 -11.18 12.55
C THR A 200 7.33 -12.43 12.78
N PRO A 201 6.04 -12.45 12.41
CA PRO A 201 5.20 -13.63 12.61
C PRO A 201 5.62 -14.84 11.77
N ILE A 202 6.27 -14.63 10.62
CA ILE A 202 6.80 -15.73 9.79
C ILE A 202 8.00 -16.38 10.50
N LYS A 203 8.93 -15.56 11.02
CA LYS A 203 10.09 -16.02 11.80
C LYS A 203 9.67 -16.77 13.07
N GLU A 204 8.70 -16.24 13.81
CA GLU A 204 8.15 -16.90 15.01
C GLU A 204 7.48 -18.25 14.70
N TYR A 205 6.86 -18.38 13.54
CA TYR A 205 6.26 -19.64 13.12
C TYR A 205 7.33 -20.67 12.76
N LEU A 206 8.35 -20.27 12.01
CA LEU A 206 9.48 -21.12 11.63
C LEU A 206 10.33 -21.56 12.84
N SER A 207 10.51 -20.70 13.84
CA SER A 207 11.30 -21.06 15.04
C SER A 207 10.65 -22.14 15.89
N LYS A 208 9.32 -22.24 15.88
CA LYS A 208 8.56 -23.29 16.57
C LYS A 208 8.62 -24.64 15.85
N ARG A 209 9.01 -24.65 14.57
CA ARG A 209 9.09 -25.86 13.75
C ARG A 209 10.44 -26.54 13.89
N SER A 210 10.43 -27.74 14.46
CA SER A 210 11.65 -28.54 14.67
C SER A 210 12.37 -28.96 13.37
N ASP A 211 11.69 -28.94 12.23
CA ASP A 211 12.20 -29.31 10.91
C ASP A 211 12.80 -28.14 10.12
N ALA A 212 12.56 -26.88 10.53
CA ALA A 212 12.97 -25.69 9.78
C ALA A 212 14.50 -25.58 9.64
N VAL A 213 15.25 -25.79 10.74
CA VAL A 213 16.72 -25.70 10.73
C VAL A 213 17.33 -26.78 9.81
N ARG A 214 16.80 -28.01 9.87
CA ARG A 214 17.27 -29.09 8.99
C ARG A 214 16.99 -28.76 7.52
N CYS A 215 15.84 -28.15 7.23
CA CYS A 215 15.48 -27.72 5.89
C CYS A 215 16.46 -26.66 5.35
N VAL A 216 16.80 -25.66 6.16
CA VAL A 216 17.79 -24.62 5.78
C VAL A 216 19.15 -25.25 5.52
N LEU A 217 19.65 -26.07 6.44
CA LEU A 217 20.96 -26.73 6.28
C LEU A 217 21.01 -27.62 5.05
N LYS A 218 19.98 -28.42 4.83
CA LYS A 218 19.85 -29.27 3.64
C LYS A 218 19.92 -28.45 2.36
N SER A 219 19.17 -27.34 2.31
CA SER A 219 19.18 -26.43 1.17
C SER A 219 20.54 -25.75 0.94
N MET A 220 21.31 -25.47 1.99
CA MET A 220 22.65 -24.87 1.85
C MET A 220 23.70 -25.86 1.38
N LEU A 221 23.58 -27.13 1.78
CA LEU A 221 24.59 -28.17 1.56
C LEU A 221 24.37 -28.95 0.26
N GLU A 222 23.12 -29.27 -0.07
CA GLU A 222 22.79 -30.19 -1.17
C GLU A 222 22.44 -29.49 -2.48
N ASP A 223 21.96 -28.25 -2.41
CA ASP A 223 21.30 -27.61 -3.56
C ASP A 223 21.97 -26.30 -3.97
N GLN A 224 22.97 -26.39 -4.86
CA GLN A 224 23.67 -25.20 -5.37
C GLN A 224 22.74 -24.26 -6.14
N GLN A 225 21.63 -24.77 -6.67
CA GLN A 225 20.62 -24.02 -7.44
C GLN A 225 19.43 -23.57 -6.58
N SER A 226 19.39 -23.93 -5.30
CA SER A 226 18.31 -23.48 -4.41
C SER A 226 18.30 -21.96 -4.27
N GLU A 227 17.11 -21.38 -4.43
CA GLU A 227 16.85 -19.95 -4.23
C GLU A 227 17.23 -19.49 -2.82
N LEU A 228 17.08 -20.37 -1.81
CA LEU A 228 17.54 -20.14 -0.45
C LEU A 228 19.06 -20.00 -0.36
N ALA A 229 19.80 -20.90 -1.00
CA ALA A 229 21.25 -20.86 -1.00
C ALA A 229 21.79 -19.64 -1.75
N ALA A 230 21.14 -19.26 -2.86
CA ALA A 230 21.48 -18.05 -3.61
C ALA A 230 21.24 -16.78 -2.81
N ALA A 231 20.08 -16.64 -2.16
CA ALA A 231 19.75 -15.47 -1.35
C ALA A 231 20.73 -15.27 -0.18
N ILE A 232 21.11 -16.35 0.51
CA ILE A 232 22.09 -16.29 1.61
C ILE A 232 23.48 -15.86 1.10
N ARG A 233 23.91 -16.35 -0.06
CA ARG A 233 25.19 -15.94 -0.67
C ARG A 233 25.19 -14.47 -1.05
N GLU A 234 24.12 -14.00 -1.70
CA GLU A 234 23.95 -12.59 -2.05
C GLU A 234 23.95 -11.70 -0.80
N GLU A 235 23.27 -12.10 0.27
CA GLU A 235 23.26 -11.35 1.53
C GLU A 235 24.64 -11.33 2.20
N ALA A 236 25.40 -12.43 2.13
CA ALA A 236 26.77 -12.49 2.62
C ALA A 236 27.74 -11.60 1.81
N GLU A 237 27.59 -11.54 0.49
CA GLU A 237 28.33 -10.61 -0.37
C GLU A 237 27.96 -9.15 -0.06
N ASN A 238 26.66 -8.84 0.03
CA ASN A 238 26.18 -7.51 0.40
C ASN A 238 26.68 -7.08 1.79
N ALA A 239 26.74 -7.99 2.77
CA ALA A 239 27.30 -7.70 4.08
C ALA A 239 28.81 -7.42 4.02
N ARG A 240 29.55 -8.17 3.19
CA ARG A 240 30.97 -7.95 2.95
C ARG A 240 31.23 -6.60 2.29
N ASP A 241 30.43 -6.22 1.30
CA ASP A 241 30.52 -4.93 0.61
C ASP A 241 30.17 -3.76 1.52
N LYS A 242 29.12 -3.91 2.35
CA LYS A 242 28.82 -2.93 3.40
C LYS A 242 29.99 -2.78 4.37
N GLN A 243 30.61 -3.88 4.79
CA GLN A 243 31.77 -3.84 5.68
C GLN A 243 33.00 -3.21 5.03
N LEU A 244 33.26 -3.48 3.75
CA LEU A 244 34.31 -2.83 2.96
C LEU A 244 34.06 -1.32 2.81
N SER A 245 32.82 -0.92 2.53
CA SER A 245 32.43 0.48 2.44
C SER A 245 32.57 1.20 3.79
N ALA A 246 32.19 0.54 4.89
CA ALA A 246 32.32 1.07 6.24
C ALA A 246 33.80 1.21 6.66
N GLN A 247 34.64 0.23 6.33
CA GLN A 247 36.09 0.33 6.52
C GLN A 247 36.67 1.48 5.70
N MET A 248 36.35 1.56 4.40
CA MET A 248 36.81 2.64 3.53
C MET A 248 36.38 4.04 4.02
N ASN A 249 35.16 4.16 4.56
CA ASN A 249 34.64 5.40 5.14
C ASN A 249 35.23 5.71 6.52
N ALA A 250 35.67 4.70 7.29
CA ALA A 250 36.33 4.90 8.58
C ALA A 250 37.68 5.65 8.47
N TYR A 251 38.29 5.67 7.28
CA TYR A 251 39.51 6.44 7.00
C TYR A 251 39.23 7.89 6.55
N ARG A 252 37.96 8.28 6.38
CA ARG A 252 37.54 9.68 6.14
C ARG A 252 36.96 10.28 7.43
N LEU A 253 37.80 10.90 8.26
CA LEU A 253 37.33 11.69 9.42
C LEU A 253 36.42 12.87 9.03
N ASP A 254 36.45 13.28 7.76
CA ASP A 254 35.81 14.51 7.25
C ASP A 254 34.34 14.30 6.83
N VAL A 255 33.84 13.06 6.86
CA VAL A 255 32.46 12.67 6.47
C VAL A 255 31.75 11.98 7.64
N TRP A 256 32.03 12.41 8.87
CA TRP A 256 31.19 12.03 10.00
C TRP A 256 29.92 12.89 9.98
N THR A 257 28.80 12.32 9.56
CA THR A 257 27.47 12.86 9.82
C THR A 257 26.77 11.91 10.80
N PRO A 258 26.31 12.37 11.96
CA PRO A 258 25.53 11.53 12.86
C PRO A 258 24.29 11.04 12.13
N ASP A 259 23.94 9.76 12.31
CA ASP A 259 22.77 9.16 11.71
C ASP A 259 21.54 10.00 12.05
N VAL A 260 20.84 10.49 11.01
CA VAL A 260 19.57 11.20 11.18
C VAL A 260 18.53 10.15 11.50
N ILE A 261 18.43 9.78 12.77
CA ILE A 261 17.31 8.99 13.26
C ILE A 261 16.09 9.92 13.17
N ASP A 262 15.24 9.70 12.17
CA ASP A 262 13.96 10.42 12.06
C ASP A 262 13.20 10.23 13.38
N ALA A 263 13.06 11.30 14.17
CA ALA A 263 12.34 11.28 15.45
C ALA A 263 10.89 10.80 15.29
N ASP A 264 10.33 10.97 14.09
CA ASP A 264 9.00 10.50 13.71
C ASP A 264 8.94 8.96 13.54
N SER A 265 10.05 8.31 13.18
CA SER A 265 10.13 6.86 13.00
C SER A 265 10.10 6.13 14.34
N ILE A 266 10.78 6.65 15.37
CA ILE A 266 10.72 6.12 16.74
C ILE A 266 9.32 6.33 17.34
N ALA A 267 8.75 7.52 17.22
CA ALA A 267 7.41 7.80 17.75
C ALA A 267 6.32 6.94 17.07
N THR A 268 6.46 6.68 15.77
CA THR A 268 5.54 5.82 15.02
C THR A 268 5.73 4.34 15.37
N ALA A 269 6.97 3.88 15.55
CA ALA A 269 7.26 2.51 15.97
C ALA A 269 6.81 2.26 17.43
N GLU A 270 7.08 3.17 18.36
CA GLU A 270 6.67 3.06 19.75
C GLU A 270 5.15 3.10 19.92
N SER A 271 4.44 3.92 19.15
CA SER A 271 2.97 3.96 19.19
C SER A 271 2.34 2.69 18.63
N LEU A 272 2.88 2.14 17.53
CA LEU A 272 2.44 0.87 16.95
C LEU A 272 2.76 -0.33 17.87
N PHE A 273 3.91 -0.31 18.53
CA PHE A 273 4.31 -1.32 19.51
C PHE A 273 3.48 -1.24 20.79
N ARG A 274 3.13 -0.04 21.28
CA ARG A 274 2.29 0.10 22.48
C ARG A 274 0.83 -0.35 22.25
N GLU A 275 0.30 -0.16 21.04
CA GLU A 275 -1.05 -0.60 20.67
C GLU A 275 -1.17 -2.12 20.47
N SER A 276 -0.09 -2.82 20.11
CA SER A 276 -0.11 -4.28 19.95
C SER A 276 -0.19 -5.02 21.29
N PHE A 277 0.30 -4.42 22.39
CA PHE A 277 0.22 -4.99 23.74
C PHE A 277 -1.05 -4.63 24.52
N SER A 278 -1.80 -3.61 24.11
CA SER A 278 -3.02 -3.18 24.83
C SER A 278 -4.29 -3.96 24.46
N THR A 279 -4.23 -4.89 23.50
CA THR A 279 -5.40 -5.72 23.11
C THR A 279 -5.54 -7.04 23.88
N THR A 280 -4.72 -7.27 24.91
CA THR A 280 -4.89 -8.43 25.81
C THR A 280 -5.32 -7.99 27.21
N SER A 281 -6.59 -7.62 27.37
CA SER A 281 -7.26 -7.68 28.67
C SER A 281 -8.55 -8.50 28.54
N ALA A 282 -8.44 -9.77 28.93
CA ALA A 282 -9.58 -10.65 29.17
C ALA A 282 -10.19 -10.35 30.57
N PRO A 283 -11.42 -10.80 30.87
CA PRO A 283 -12.36 -10.11 31.74
C PRO A 283 -12.12 -10.42 33.22
N SER A 284 -12.15 -9.39 34.07
CA SER A 284 -12.20 -9.57 35.53
C SER A 284 -13.62 -9.85 35.98
N GLY A 285 -13.87 -11.13 36.31
CA GLY A 285 -14.98 -11.53 37.16
C GLY A 285 -14.76 -11.04 38.59
N GLY A 286 -15.74 -10.33 39.15
CA GLY A 286 -15.78 -9.92 40.54
C GLY A 286 -17.07 -10.43 41.18
N THR A 287 -16.98 -11.60 41.80
CA THR A 287 -17.98 -12.17 42.70
C THR A 287 -18.15 -11.30 43.94
N GLY A 288 -19.41 -11.10 44.34
CA GLY A 288 -19.79 -10.32 45.51
C GLY A 288 -19.69 -11.06 46.85
N SER A 289 -20.29 -10.40 47.85
CA SER A 289 -20.48 -10.75 49.26
C SER A 289 -19.23 -10.62 50.14
N GLY A 290 -19.26 -10.00 51.32
CA GLY A 290 -20.35 -9.44 52.12
C GLY A 290 -19.93 -9.43 53.60
N THR A 291 -20.61 -8.57 54.38
CA THR A 291 -20.55 -8.43 55.86
C THR A 291 -19.32 -7.70 56.41
N GLY A 292 -19.42 -6.75 57.34
CA GLY A 292 -20.55 -6.21 58.11
C GLY A 292 -20.01 -5.61 59.42
N SER A 293 -20.84 -4.79 60.08
CA SER A 293 -20.66 -4.13 61.39
C SER A 293 -20.01 -2.74 61.33
N SER A 294 -20.40 -1.69 62.06
CA SER A 294 -21.53 -1.38 62.97
C SER A 294 -21.21 0.01 63.57
N SER A 295 -22.23 0.68 64.14
CA SER A 295 -22.19 1.94 64.94
C SER A 295 -22.00 3.23 64.14
N GLY A 296 -22.76 4.30 64.31
CA GLY A 296 -23.75 4.69 65.33
C GLY A 296 -23.65 6.22 65.48
N GLY A 297 -24.76 6.94 65.29
CA GLY A 297 -24.85 8.40 65.38
C GLY A 297 -25.90 8.97 64.44
#